data_AF-X0W610-F1
#
_entry.id   AF-X0W610-F1
#
_cell.length_a   1.000
_cell.length_b   1.000
_cell.length_c   1.000
_cell.angle_alpha   90.00
_cell.angle_beta   90.00
_cell.angle_gamma   90.00
#
_symmetry.space_group_name_H-M   'P 1'
#
loop_
_entity.id
_entity.type
_entity.pdbx_description
1 polymer ?
#
loop_
_entity_poly.entity_id
_entity_poly.type
_entity_poly.pdbx_seq_one_letter_code
_entity_poly.pdbx_strand_id
1 'polypeptide(L)' 'MTAKQATFEFLDRIGSGSIITGNGLREQVQLVTGEYHFAATTLRYMREWRRATGRKVVCTNSLKSMYRVV' A
#
# COMPACT_ATOMS: atom_id res chain seq x y z
N MET A 1 7.26 15.46 -0.60
CA MET A 1 6.35 14.37 -1.05
C MET A 1 5.54 13.92 0.14
N THR A 2 4.22 13.76 0.00
CA THR A 2 3.36 13.33 1.13
C THR A 2 3.29 11.80 1.23
N ALA A 3 2.97 11.26 2.42
CA ALA A 3 2.80 9.82 2.63
C ALA A 3 1.78 9.18 1.69
N LYS A 4 0.69 9.91 1.38
CA LYS A 4 -0.33 9.47 0.42
C LYS A 4 0.24 9.36 -0.99
N GLN A 5 0.94 10.40 -1.46
CA GLN A 5 1.58 10.39 -2.78
C GLN A 5 2.62 9.27 -2.89
N ALA A 6 3.50 9.13 -1.89
CA ALA A 6 4.49 8.05 -1.83
C ALA A 6 3.82 6.66 -1.86
N THR A 7 2.68 6.50 -1.17
CA THR A 7 1.90 5.25 -1.20
C THR A 7 1.39 4.96 -2.61
N PHE A 8 0.85 5.97 -3.31
CA PHE A 8 0.29 5.79 -4.65
C PHE A 8 1.40 5.46 -5.67
N GLU A 9 2.50 6.21 -5.66
CA GLU A 9 3.64 5.96 -6.54
C GLU A 9 4.24 4.56 -6.35
N PHE A 10 4.34 4.09 -5.10
CA PHE A 10 4.80 2.73 -4.82
C PHE A 10 3.83 1.69 -5.40
N LEU A 11 2.52 1.86 -5.16
CA LEU A 11 1.49 0.93 -5.64
C LEU A 11 1.38 0.91 -7.17
N ASP A 12 1.61 2.04 -7.84
CA ASP A 12 1.60 2.14 -9.31
C ASP A 12 2.76 1.35 -9.94
N ARG A 13 3.90 1.23 -9.25
CA ARG A 13 5.05 0.43 -9.70
C ARG A 13 4.86 -1.07 -9.49
N ILE A 14 3.87 -1.48 -8.70
CA ILE A 14 3.65 -2.88 -8.36
C ILE A 14 2.81 -3.56 -9.46
N GLY A 15 3.32 -4.69 -9.97
CA GLY A 15 2.65 -5.51 -10.96
C GLY A 15 1.51 -6.37 -10.40
N SER A 16 0.69 -6.92 -11.28
CA SER A 16 -0.27 -7.96 -10.90
C SER A 16 0.46 -9.20 -10.38
N GLY A 17 -0.12 -9.89 -9.40
CA GLY A 17 0.46 -11.05 -8.71
C GLY A 17 1.33 -10.68 -7.51
N SER A 18 1.78 -9.43 -7.38
CA SER A 18 2.59 -8.99 -6.25
C SER A 18 1.83 -9.05 -4.93
N ILE A 19 2.57 -9.32 -3.85
CA ILE A 19 2.06 -9.39 -2.49
C ILE A 19 2.55 -8.17 -1.72
N ILE A 20 1.62 -7.50 -1.05
CA ILE A 20 1.86 -6.32 -0.23
C ILE A 20 1.40 -6.63 1.19
N THR A 21 2.17 -6.21 2.18
CA THR A 21 1.75 -6.26 3.58
C THR A 21 1.57 -4.84 4.14
N GLY A 22 0.72 -4.67 5.14
CA GLY A 22 0.55 -3.35 5.78
C GLY A 22 1.87 -2.78 6.33
N ASN A 23 2.69 -3.63 6.95
CA ASN A 23 4.01 -3.23 7.46
C ASN A 23 5.02 -2.96 6.34
N GLY A 24 5.05 -3.78 5.29
CA GLY A 24 5.93 -3.53 4.15
C GLY A 24 5.59 -2.23 3.43
N LEU A 25 4.29 -1.95 3.24
CA LEU A 25 3.84 -0.70 2.65
C LEU A 25 4.23 0.51 3.52
N ARG A 26 4.08 0.39 4.84
CA ARG A 26 4.52 1.40 5.82
C ARG A 26 6.02 1.69 5.70
N GLU A 27 6.84 0.66 5.63
CA GLU A 27 8.30 0.79 5.52
C GLU A 27 8.71 1.50 4.25
N GLN A 28 8.10 1.14 3.11
CA GLN A 28 8.38 1.81 1.83
C GLN A 28 8.00 3.30 1.85
N VAL A 29 6.84 3.63 2.43
CA VAL A 29 6.42 5.02 2.56
C VAL A 29 7.34 5.80 3.51
N GLN A 30 7.79 5.18 4.61
CA GLN A 30 8.74 5.80 5.54
C GLN A 30 10.12 6.02 4.89
N LEU A 31 10.61 5.09 4.08
CA LEU A 31 11.87 5.24 3.34
C LEU A 31 11.84 6.44 2.39
N VAL A 32 10.70 6.68 1.74
CA VAL A 32 10.53 7.78 0.77
C VAL A 32 10.27 9.12 1.46
N THR A 33 9.50 9.13 2.54
CA THR A 33 9.09 10.38 3.21
C THR A 33 10.00 10.80 4.35
N GLY A 34 10.81 9.89 4.90
CA GLY A 34 11.62 10.12 6.10
C GLY A 34 10.80 10.14 7.41
N GLU A 35 9.47 10.01 7.32
CA GLU A 35 8.55 10.13 8.44
C GLU A 35 8.00 8.77 8.87
N TYR A 36 7.78 8.60 10.17
CA TYR A 36 7.09 7.42 10.68
C TYR A 36 5.58 7.52 10.44
N HIS A 37 5.02 6.50 9.79
CA HIS A 37 3.58 6.36 9.57
C HIS A 37 3.06 5.09 10.22
N PHE A 38 1.81 5.07 10.65
CA PHE A 38 1.15 3.83 11.08
C PHE A 38 0.73 2.99 9.86
N ALA A 39 0.85 1.67 9.96
CA ALA A 39 0.41 0.74 8.90
C ALA A 39 -1.09 0.92 8.57
N ALA A 40 -1.92 1.23 9.56
CA ALA A 40 -3.34 1.52 9.34
C ALA A 40 -3.55 2.72 8.39
N THR A 41 -2.70 3.74 8.48
CA THR A 41 -2.76 4.94 7.65
C THR A 41 -2.38 4.63 6.20
N THR A 42 -1.31 3.86 5.97
CA THR A 42 -0.90 3.47 4.62
C THR A 42 -1.89 2.51 3.97
N LEU A 43 -2.50 1.60 4.75
CA LEU A 43 -3.61 0.75 4.27
C LEU A 43 -4.86 1.56 3.91
N ARG A 44 -5.15 2.65 4.61
CA ARG A 44 -6.22 3.59 4.21
C ARG A 44 -5.91 4.18 2.84
N TYR A 45 -4.69 4.66 2.61
CA TYR A 45 -4.29 5.20 1.31
C TYR A 45 -4.31 4.15 0.19
N MET A 46 -3.92 2.90 0.46
CA MET A 46 -4.07 1.80 -0.50
C MET A 46 -5.54 1.60 -0.92
N ARG A 47 -6.49 1.70 0.01
CA ARG A 47 -7.93 1.61 -0.32
C ARG A 47 -8.40 2.78 -1.17
N GLU A 48 -7.90 3.98 -0.90
CA GLU A 48 -8.18 5.17 -1.72
C GLU A 48 -7.60 5.02 -3.14
N TRP A 49 -6.35 4.58 -3.25
CA TRP A 49 -5.69 4.29 -4.52
C TRP A 49 -6.48 3.25 -5.33
N ARG A 50 -6.92 2.17 -4.68
CA ARG A 50 -7.76 1.14 -5.31
C ARG A 50 -9.05 1.71 -5.90
N ARG A 51 -9.68 2.66 -5.21
CA ARG A 51 -10.89 3.35 -5.68
C ARG A 51 -10.58 4.28 -6.86
N ALA A 52 -9.43 4.93 -6.85
CA ALA A 52 -9.01 5.86 -7.90
C ALA A 52 -8.59 5.16 -9.19
N THR A 53 -7.88 4.03 -9.11
CA THR A 53 -7.33 3.33 -10.28
C THR A 53 -8.21 2.19 -10.80
N GLY A 54 -9.15 1.71 -10.00
CA GLY A 54 -9.97 0.53 -10.32
C GLY A 54 -9.20 -0.80 -10.27
N ARG A 55 -7.90 -0.80 -9.92
CA ARG A 55 -7.10 -2.02 -9.78
C ARG A 55 -7.67 -2.90 -8.67
N LYS A 56 -7.60 -4.21 -8.82
CA LYS A 56 -8.16 -5.14 -7.82
C LYS A 56 -7.08 -5.53 -6.83
N VAL A 57 -7.35 -5.33 -5.55
CA VAL A 57 -6.47 -5.75 -4.44
C VAL A 57 -7.27 -6.60 -3.47
N VAL A 58 -6.86 -7.86 -3.32
CA VAL A 58 -7.56 -8.88 -2.54
C VAL A 58 -6.78 -9.19 -1.27
N CYS A 59 -7.45 -9.17 -0.12
CA CYS A 59 -6.85 -9.62 1.13
C CYS A 59 -6.71 -11.15 1.09
N THR A 60 -5.48 -11.66 1.08
CA THR A 60 -5.20 -13.10 1.07
C THR A 60 -5.03 -13.67 2.47
N ASN A 61 -4.61 -12.85 3.44
CA ASN A 61 -4.53 -13.21 4.84
C ASN A 61 -4.79 -11.98 5.72
N SER A 62 -5.93 -11.96 6.41
CA SER A 62 -6.34 -10.84 7.27
C SER A 62 -5.48 -10.71 8.53
N LEU A 63 -5.13 -11.84 9.17
CA LEU A 63 -4.30 -11.85 10.38
C LEU A 63 -2.91 -11.24 10.14
N LYS A 64 -2.34 -11.51 8.96
CA LYS A 64 -1.01 -11.00 8.56
C LYS A 64 -1.09 -9.70 7.75
N SER A 65 -2.29 -9.15 7.53
CA SER A 65 -2.51 -7.99 6.65
C SER A 65 -1.82 -8.14 5.29
N MET A 66 -1.97 -9.31 4.65
CA MET A 66 -1.42 -9.60 3.33
C MET A 66 -2.46 -9.38 2.24
N TYR A 67 -2.04 -8.69 1.20
CA TYR A 67 -2.86 -8.30 0.07
C TYR A 67 -2.17 -8.69 -1.23
N ARG A 68 -2.92 -9.24 -2.18
CA ARG A 68 -2.43 -9.54 -3.53
C ARG A 68 -3.06 -8.58 -4.52
N VAL A 69 -2.24 -8.00 -5.39
CA VAL A 69 -2.70 -7.22 -6.54
C VAL A 69 -3.13 -8.19 -7.63
N VAL A 70 -4.34 -8.02 -8.16
CA VAL A 70 -4.95 -8.82 -9.23
C VAL A 70 -5.07 -7.93 -10.45
#